data_AF-A0A3B9H442-F1
#
_entry.id   AF-A0A3B9H442-F1
#
_cell.length_a   1.000
_cell.length_b   1.000
_cell.length_c   1.000
_cell.angle_alpha   90.00
_cell.angle_beta   90.00
_cell.angle_gamma   90.00
#
_symmetry.space_group_name_H-M   'P 1'
#
loop_
_entity.id
_entity.type
_entity.pdbx_description
1 polymer ?
#
loop_
_entity_poly.entity_id
_entity_poly.type
_entity_poly.pdbx_seq_one_letter_code
_entity_poly.pdbx_strand_id
1 'polypeptide(L)'
;MVPIAMPVAQAVGFPPELMLAAVIGGGVFGDHCSPISDTTVIASLAAGCDHVRHVATQLPYAVAAGSVASVIYLFAGLALS
;
A
#
# COMPACT_ATOMS: atom_id res chain seq x y z
N MET A 1 -0.80 0.94 -11.05
CA MET A 1 0.60 1.40 -10.99
C MET A 1 1.60 0.43 -11.64
N VAL A 2 1.40 -0.89 -11.53
CA VAL A 2 2.30 -1.90 -12.13
C VAL A 2 2.65 -1.66 -13.62
N PRO A 3 1.70 -1.34 -14.53
CA PRO A 3 2.02 -1.16 -15.95
C PRO A 3 2.98 0.01 -16.23
N ILE A 4 3.07 0.98 -15.32
CA ILE A 4 3.95 2.15 -15.43
C ILE A 4 5.26 1.89 -14.68
N ALA A 5 5.18 1.32 -13.47
CA ALA A 5 6.34 1.13 -12.61
C ALA A 5 7.35 0.10 -13.16
N MET A 6 6.87 -0.97 -13.80
CA MET A 6 7.75 -2.04 -14.31
C MET A 6 8.64 -1.57 -15.48
N PRO A 7 8.12 -0.89 -16.52
CA PRO A 7 8.98 -0.31 -17.55
C PRO A 7 9.98 0.71 -17.00
N VAL A 8 9.57 1.52 -16.00
CA VAL A 8 10.46 2.49 -15.36
C VAL A 8 11.60 1.80 -14.64
N ALA A 9 11.34 0.76 -13.85
CA ALA A 9 12.38 -0.01 -13.17
C ALA A 9 13.40 -0.59 -14.16
N GLN A 10 12.94 -1.14 -15.29
CA GLN A 10 13.81 -1.65 -16.35
C GLN A 10 14.65 -0.54 -17.00
N ALA A 11 14.06 0.64 -17.23
CA ALA A 11 14.75 1.76 -17.86
C ALA A 11 15.88 2.35 -17.00
N VAL A 12 15.74 2.31 -15.67
CA VAL A 12 16.74 2.84 -14.73
C VAL A 12 17.66 1.75 -14.14
N GLY A 13 17.50 0.49 -14.55
CA GLY A 13 18.29 -0.64 -14.05
C GLY A 13 17.99 -1.04 -12.60
N PHE A 14 16.82 -0.68 -12.08
CA PHE A 14 16.43 -0.99 -10.70
C PHE A 14 15.80 -2.39 -10.60
N PRO A 15 16.01 -3.15 -9.49
CA PRO A 15 15.46 -4.48 -9.32
C PRO A 15 13.93 -4.52 -9.52
N PRO A 16 13.42 -5.18 -10.57
CA PRO A 16 11.99 -5.17 -10.89
C PRO A 16 11.14 -5.86 -9.82
N GLU A 17 11.69 -6.84 -9.11
CA GLU A 17 11.02 -7.58 -8.04
C GLU A 17 10.74 -6.66 -6.84
N LEU A 18 11.71 -5.81 -6.48
CA LEU A 18 11.57 -4.85 -5.40
C LEU A 18 10.57 -3.74 -5.76
N MET A 19 10.63 -3.24 -6.99
CA MET A 19 9.64 -2.27 -7.50
C MET A 19 8.23 -2.86 -7.46
N LEU A 20 8.05 -4.11 -7.92
CA LEU A 20 6.77 -4.78 -7.92
C LEU A 20 6.22 -4.95 -6.49
N ALA A 21 7.06 -5.40 -5.56
CA ALA A 21 6.69 -5.56 -4.16
C ALA A 21 6.22 -4.22 -3.55
N ALA A 22 6.98 -3.14 -3.76
CA ALA A 22 6.64 -1.81 -3.26
C ALA A 22 5.31 -1.30 -3.84
N VAL A 23 5.10 -1.49 -5.14
CA VAL A 23 3.86 -1.04 -5.82
C VAL A 23 2.63 -1.83 -5.35
N ILE A 24 2.74 -3.14 -5.21
CA ILE A 24 1.64 -3.98 -4.71
C ILE A 24 1.34 -3.61 -3.25
N GLY A 25 2.38 -3.50 -2.41
CA GLY A 25 2.23 -3.12 -1.00
C GLY A 25 1.55 -1.76 -0.82
N GLY A 26 1.97 -0.75 -1.60
CA GLY A 26 1.35 0.57 -1.60
C GLY A 26 -0.10 0.54 -2.09
N GLY A 27 -0.41 -0.31 -3.08
CA GLY A 27 -1.79 -0.52 -3.56
C GLY A 27 -2.70 -1.09 -2.47
N VAL A 28 -2.25 -2.12 -1.75
CA VAL A 28 -3.00 -2.72 -0.63
C VAL A 28 -3.21 -1.73 0.51
N PHE A 29 -2.17 -0.96 0.87
CA PHE A 29 -2.30 0.11 1.86
C PHE A 29 -3.35 1.14 1.44
N GLY A 30 -3.32 1.60 0.19
CA GLY A 30 -4.28 2.56 -0.35
C GLY A 30 -5.71 2.05 -0.34
N ASP A 31 -5.92 0.79 -0.73
CA ASP A 31 -7.22 0.12 -0.69
C ASP A 31 -7.81 0.12 0.73
N HIS A 32 -7.01 -0.31 1.72
CA HIS A 32 -7.42 -0.41 3.11
C HIS A 32 -7.73 0.95 3.75
N CYS A 33 -6.98 2.00 3.40
CA CYS A 33 -7.17 3.34 3.96
C CYS A 33 -8.28 4.14 3.27
N SER A 34 -8.73 3.70 2.09
CA SER A 34 -9.64 4.47 1.26
C SER A 34 -11.10 4.33 1.74
N PRO A 35 -11.79 5.44 2.08
CA PRO A 35 -13.21 5.43 2.44
C PRO A 35 -14.15 5.24 1.23
N ILE A 36 -13.59 5.07 0.02
CA ILE A 36 -14.36 4.82 -1.19
C ILE A 36 -14.04 3.45 -1.79
N SER A 37 -13.18 2.64 -1.15
CA SER A 37 -12.92 1.29 -1.65
C SER A 37 -14.08 0.35 -1.34
N ASP A 38 -14.46 -0.46 -2.33
CA ASP A 38 -15.48 -1.50 -2.21
C ASP A 38 -15.14 -2.50 -1.08
N THR A 39 -13.86 -2.83 -0.90
CA THR A 39 -13.40 -3.75 0.16
C THR A 39 -13.64 -3.14 1.54
N THR A 40 -13.31 -1.86 1.71
CA THR A 40 -13.53 -1.10 2.95
C THR A 40 -15.01 -0.92 3.26
N VAL A 41 -15.84 -0.68 2.25
CA VAL A 41 -17.31 -0.63 2.39
C VAL A 41 -17.84 -1.97 2.88
N ILE A 42 -17.51 -3.06 2.20
CA ILE A 42 -17.95 -4.41 2.58
C ILE A 42 -17.44 -4.79 3.98
N ALA A 43 -16.18 -4.47 4.32
CA ALA A 43 -15.61 -4.73 5.64
C ALA A 43 -16.37 -3.99 6.75
N SER A 44 -16.71 -2.72 6.54
CA SER A 44 -17.49 -1.93 7.51
C SER A 44 -18.91 -2.47 7.71
N LEU A 45 -19.56 -2.92 6.63
CA LEU A 45 -20.88 -3.57 6.68
C LEU A 45 -20.83 -4.90 7.43
N ALA A 46 -19.83 -5.73 7.15
CA ALA A 46 -19.62 -7.00 7.84
C ALA A 46 -19.32 -6.81 9.34
N ALA A 47 -18.63 -5.72 9.69
CA ALA A 47 -18.37 -5.34 11.09
C ALA A 47 -19.58 -4.69 11.79
N GLY A 48 -20.67 -4.40 11.07
CA GLY A 48 -21.88 -3.79 11.62
C GLY A 48 -21.66 -2.40 12.22
N CYS A 49 -20.67 -1.66 11.74
CA CYS A 49 -20.28 -0.35 12.27
C CYS A 49 -20.39 0.74 11.21
N ASP A 50 -20.47 1.99 11.66
CA ASP A 50 -20.47 3.14 10.75
C ASP A 50 -19.19 3.15 9.90
N HIS A 51 -19.34 3.40 8.60
CA HIS A 51 -18.26 3.30 7.63
C HIS A 51 -17.12 4.28 7.92
N VAL A 52 -17.44 5.55 8.22
CA VAL A 52 -16.43 6.58 8.50
C VAL A 52 -15.70 6.23 9.80
N ARG A 53 -16.44 5.73 10.81
CA ARG A 53 -15.84 5.25 12.05
C ARG A 53 -14.93 4.05 11.83
N HIS A 54 -15.31 3.09 10.98
CA HIS A 54 -14.48 1.96 10.60
C HIS A 54 -13.14 2.44 10.08
N VAL A 55 -13.14 3.26 9.03
CA VAL A 55 -11.94 3.81 8.39
C VAL A 55 -11.08 4.58 9.40
N ALA A 56 -11.69 5.49 10.19
CA ALA A 56 -10.97 6.31 11.15
C ALA A 56 -10.25 5.47 12.23
N THR A 57 -10.82 4.35 12.63
CA THR A 57 -10.17 3.44 13.60
C THR A 57 -9.09 2.57 12.99
N GLN A 58 -9.18 2.23 11.70
CA GLN A 58 -8.16 1.42 11.00
C GLN A 58 -6.95 2.26 10.55
N LEU A 59 -7.18 3.53 10.19
CA LEU A 59 -6.15 4.41 9.62
C LEU A 59 -4.87 4.51 10.49
N PRO A 60 -4.92 4.63 11.83
CA PRO A 60 -3.71 4.65 12.65
C PRO A 60 -2.85 3.39 12.52
N TYR A 61 -3.49 2.21 12.44
CA TYR A 61 -2.79 0.94 12.27
C TYR A 61 -2.20 0.81 10.86
N ALA A 62 -2.99 1.18 9.86
CA ALA A 62 -2.55 1.16 8.47
C ALA A 62 -1.38 2.11 8.24
N VAL A 63 -1.43 3.33 8.79
CA VAL A 63 -0.32 4.31 8.70
C VAL A 63 0.93 3.82 9.42
N ALA A 64 0.78 3.21 10.61
CA ALA A 64 1.92 2.62 11.31
C ALA A 64 2.59 1.53 10.45
N ALA A 65 1.81 0.57 9.93
CA ALA A 65 2.34 -0.48 9.05
C ALA A 65 2.92 0.08 7.74
N GLY A 66 2.24 1.02 7.10
CA GLY A 66 2.67 1.68 5.87
C GLY A 66 3.97 2.45 6.06
N SER A 67 4.16 3.11 7.21
CA SER A 67 5.40 3.81 7.53
C SER A 67 6.58 2.86 7.68
N VAL A 68 6.40 1.75 8.41
CA VAL A 68 7.42 0.71 8.57
C VAL A 68 7.77 0.08 7.23
N ALA A 69 6.77 -0.28 6.42
CA ALA A 69 6.99 -0.82 5.08
C ALA A 69 7.73 0.17 4.17
N SER A 70 7.37 1.46 4.20
CA SER A 70 8.04 2.51 3.42
C SER A 70 9.51 2.64 3.78
N VAL A 71 9.84 2.61 5.07
CA VAL A 71 11.22 2.64 5.56
C VAL A 71 12.00 1.41 5.07
N ILE A 72 11.41 0.21 5.17
CA ILE A 72 12.04 -1.03 4.69
C ILE A 72 12.31 -0.97 3.18
N TYR A 73 11.32 -0.56 2.37
CA TYR A 73 11.50 -0.43 0.92
C TYR A 73 12.57 0.59 0.55
N LEU A 74 12.64 1.71 1.28
CA LEU A 74 13.67 2.73 1.07
C LEU A 74 15.07 2.17 1.32
N PHE A 75 15.28 1.52 2.48
CA PHE A 75 16.58 0.94 2.80
C PHE A 75 16.96 -0.24 1.91
N ALA A 76 15.99 -1.11 1.56
CA ALA A 76 16.22 -2.19 0.61
C ALA A 76 16.59 -1.65 -0.77
N GLY A 77 15.92 -0.57 -1.21
CA GLY A 77 16.23 0.13 -2.45
C GLY A 77 17.66 0.65 -2.47
N LEU A 78 18.09 1.35 -1.41
CA LEU A 78 19.45 1.87 -1.30
C LEU A 78 20.53 0.79 -1.19
N ALA A 79 20.21 -0.39 -0.64
CA ALA A 79 21.15 -1.50 -0.49
C ALA A 79 21.29 -2.34 -1.77
N LEU A 80 20.26 -2.38 -2.61
CA LEU A 80 20.19 -3.18 -3.84
C LEU A 80 20.36 -2.35 -5.12
N SER A 81 20.36 -1.01 -5.01
CA SER A 81 20.62 -0.06 -6.10
C SER A 81 22.10 0.10 -6.43
#